data_AF-A0A392U881-F1
#
_entry.id   AF-A0A392U881-F1
#
_cell.length_a   1.000
_cell.length_b   1.000
_cell.length_c   1.000
_cell.angle_alpha   90.00
_cell.angle_beta   90.00
_cell.angle_gamma   90.00
#
_symmetry.space_group_name_H-M   'P 1'
#
loop_
_entity.id
_entity.type
_entity.pdbx_description
1 polymer ?
#
loop_
_entity_poly.entity_id
_entity_poly.type
_entity_poly.pdbx_seq_one_letter_code
_entity_poly.pdbx_strand_id
1 'polypeptide(L)'
;RGPRKDVDGNVVMSPDGMPFEDDFAFLQFYWNEEHYEIPSSEFTYKRTELTAEEVEDYDRLVAFVAAFPANLLEDSEGNHIL
;
A
#
# COMPACT_ATOMS: atom_id res chain seq x y z
N ARG A 1 -2.42 -8.36 -10.05
CA ARG A 1 -2.34 -9.43 -11.09
C ARG A 1 -2.27 -8.78 -12.45
N GLY A 2 -1.32 -9.20 -13.28
CA GLY A 2 -1.21 -8.75 -14.65
C GLY A 2 0.09 -9.24 -15.29
N PRO A 3 0.20 -9.10 -16.63
CA PRO A 3 1.36 -9.58 -17.36
C PRO A 3 2.63 -8.83 -16.94
N ARG A 4 3.67 -9.59 -16.62
CA ARG A 4 5.02 -9.10 -16.34
C ARG A 4 5.50 -8.25 -17.50
N LYS A 5 6.10 -7.10 -17.20
CA LYS A 5 6.70 -6.19 -18.18
C LYS A 5 8.21 -6.11 -18.01
N ASP A 6 8.95 -5.98 -19.11
CA ASP A 6 10.38 -5.69 -19.10
C ASP A 6 10.66 -4.20 -18.85
N VAL A 7 11.94 -3.83 -18.89
CA VAL A 7 12.42 -2.44 -18.66
C VAL A 7 11.90 -1.45 -19.70
N ASP A 8 11.53 -1.93 -20.88
CA ASP A 8 10.96 -1.13 -21.97
C ASP A 8 9.42 -1.13 -21.95
N GLY A 9 8.82 -1.81 -20.96
CA GLY A 9 7.38 -1.89 -20.76
C GLY A 9 6.66 -2.94 -21.61
N ASN A 10 7.39 -3.82 -22.32
CA ASN A 10 6.81 -4.88 -23.14
C ASN A 10 6.47 -6.11 -22.30
N VAL A 11 5.43 -6.83 -22.69
CA VAL A 11 4.99 -8.06 -22.00
C VAL A 11 6.01 -9.18 -22.20
N VAL A 12 6.47 -9.76 -21.10
CA VAL A 12 7.40 -10.90 -21.12
C VAL A 12 6.63 -12.18 -21.42
N MET A 13 7.00 -12.86 -22.49
CA MET A 13 6.36 -14.11 -22.93
C MET A 13 7.17 -15.34 -22.50
N SER A 14 6.48 -16.43 -22.20
CA SER A 14 7.06 -17.75 -21.99
C SER A 14 7.51 -18.37 -23.32
N PRO A 15 8.38 -19.40 -23.30
CA PRO A 15 8.74 -20.15 -24.50
C PRO A 15 7.54 -20.76 -25.24
N ASP A 16 6.44 -20.98 -24.52
CA ASP A 16 5.18 -21.52 -25.07
C ASP A 16 4.25 -20.42 -25.63
N GLY A 17 4.69 -19.16 -25.64
CA GLY A 17 3.97 -18.02 -26.21
C GLY A 17 2.89 -17.42 -25.30
N MET A 18 2.84 -17.81 -24.02
CA MET A 18 1.91 -17.24 -23.04
C MET A 18 2.57 -16.12 -22.23
N PRO A 19 1.87 -15.03 -21.89
CA PRO A 19 2.39 -14.01 -20.98
C PRO A 19 2.77 -14.60 -19.62
N PHE A 20 3.92 -14.21 -19.07
CA PHE A 20 4.20 -14.44 -17.66
C PHE A 20 3.31 -13.53 -16.81
N GLU A 21 2.53 -14.12 -15.89
CA GLU A 21 1.68 -13.35 -14.96
C GLU A 21 2.45 -13.06 -13.68
N ASP A 22 2.59 -11.78 -13.34
CA ASP A 22 3.00 -11.39 -12.00
C ASP A 22 1.76 -11.33 -11.10
N ASP A 23 1.71 -12.26 -10.14
CA ASP A 23 0.71 -12.20 -9.08
C ASP A 23 1.22 -11.31 -7.94
N PHE A 24 0.95 -10.01 -8.07
CA PHE A 24 1.23 -9.02 -7.02
C PHE A 24 0.45 -9.27 -5.71
N ALA A 25 -0.45 -10.27 -5.65
CA ALA A 25 -1.05 -10.71 -4.39
C ALA A 25 -0.14 -11.69 -3.61
N PHE A 26 0.94 -12.18 -4.20
CA PHE A 26 2.00 -12.92 -3.50
C PHE A 26 3.06 -11.97 -2.95
N LEU A 27 2.61 -11.02 -2.12
CA LEU A 27 3.51 -10.51 -1.11
C LEU A 27 3.64 -11.64 -0.07
N GLN A 28 4.78 -12.31 -0.05
CA GLN A 28 5.10 -13.30 1.00
C GLN A 28 5.35 -12.58 2.35
N PHE A 29 4.39 -11.80 2.82
CA PHE A 29 4.35 -11.38 4.21
C PHE A 29 3.83 -12.57 5.00
N TYR A 30 4.76 -13.41 5.45
CA TYR A 30 4.48 -14.32 6.55
C TYR A 30 4.40 -13.45 7.80
N TRP A 31 3.20 -13.04 8.18
CA TRP A 31 2.93 -12.49 9.51
C TRP A 31 3.17 -13.62 10.51
N ASN A 32 4.41 -13.78 10.97
CA ASN A 32 4.75 -14.70 12.04
C ASN A 32 4.41 -14.05 13.39
N GLU A 33 4.32 -14.86 14.44
CA GLU A 33 4.05 -14.37 15.80
C GLU A 33 5.04 -13.27 16.21
N GLU A 34 6.31 -13.44 15.87
CA GLU A 34 7.37 -12.44 16.08
C GLU A 34 7.04 -11.07 15.48
N HIS A 35 6.37 -11.00 14.34
CA HIS A 35 5.95 -9.74 13.73
C HIS A 35 4.98 -8.96 14.62
N TYR A 36 4.06 -9.66 15.30
CA TYR A 36 3.10 -9.05 16.21
C TYR A 36 3.71 -8.74 17.58
N GLU A 37 4.84 -9.36 17.91
CA GLU A 37 5.60 -9.08 19.13
C GLU A 37 6.49 -7.82 19.00
N ILE A 38 6.67 -7.28 17.79
CA ILE A 38 7.43 -6.04 17.59
C ILE A 38 6.74 -4.90 18.37
N PRO A 39 7.45 -4.24 19.31
CA PRO A 39 6.87 -3.14 20.07
C PRO A 39 6.37 -2.02 19.16
N SER A 40 5.18 -1.49 19.45
CA SER A 40 4.62 -0.36 18.69
C SER A 40 5.54 0.86 18.59
N SER A 41 6.47 1.02 19.54
CA SER A 41 7.50 2.07 19.51
C SER A 41 8.43 1.99 18.30
N GLU A 42 8.66 0.80 17.73
CA GLU A 42 9.46 0.61 16.51
C GLU A 42 8.77 1.22 15.26
N PHE A 43 7.47 1.47 15.35
CA PHE A 43 6.66 2.05 14.27
C PHE A 43 6.14 3.45 14.60
N THR A 44 6.42 3.95 15.81
CA THR A 44 5.91 5.24 16.29
C THR A 44 7.06 6.23 16.41
N TYR A 45 7.12 7.16 15.47
CA TYR A 45 8.16 8.19 15.41
C TYR A 45 7.60 9.53 15.88
N LYS A 46 8.38 10.28 16.67
CA LYS A 46 8.02 11.67 16.96
C LYS A 46 8.37 12.51 15.74
N ARG A 47 7.53 13.50 15.42
CA ARG A 47 7.82 14.46 14.34
C ARG A 47 9.19 15.14 14.51
N THR A 48 9.66 15.32 15.74
CA THR A 48 10.98 15.90 16.04
C THR A 48 12.17 15.02 15.66
N GLU A 49 11.93 13.73 15.42
CA GLU A 49 12.94 12.73 15.07
C GLU A 49 13.00 12.50 13.54
N LEU A 50 12.04 13.07 12.80
CA LEU A 50 11.97 12.97 11.34
C LEU A 50 12.93 13.96 10.67
N THR A 51 13.49 13.53 9.54
CA THR A 51 14.21 14.40 8.61
C THR A 51 13.25 15.40 7.94
N ALA A 52 13.79 16.44 7.31
CA ALA A 52 12.96 17.42 6.60
C ALA A 52 12.12 16.79 5.47
N GLU A 53 12.69 15.81 4.75
CA GLU A 53 11.99 15.07 3.70
C GLU A 53 10.83 14.24 4.26
N GLU A 54 11.06 13.48 5.34
CA GLU A 54 10.02 12.67 5.99
C GLU A 54 8.90 13.53 6.58
N VAL A 55 9.23 14.73 7.08
CA VAL A 55 8.24 15.71 7.54
C VAL A 55 7.35 16.18 6.38
N GLU A 56 7.94 16.51 5.23
CA GLU A 56 7.18 16.90 4.04
C GLU A 56 6.26 15.79 3.56
N ASP A 57 6.77 14.55 3.50
CA ASP A 57 5.97 13.39 3.11
C ASP A 57 4.84 13.09 4.09
N TYR A 58 5.10 13.21 5.40
CA TYR A 58 4.05 13.12 6.41
C TYR A 58 2.97 14.20 6.19
N ASP A 59 3.36 15.44 5.90
CA ASP A 59 2.39 16.53 5.66
C ASP A 59 1.55 16.27 4.40
N ARG A 60 2.13 15.69 3.34
CA ARG A 60 1.39 15.25 2.15
C ARG A 60 0.36 14.17 2.51
N LEU A 61 0.75 13.19 3.34
CA LEU A 61 -0.15 12.13 3.79
C LEU A 61 -1.31 12.71 4.61
N VAL A 62 -1.03 13.62 5.54
CA VAL A 62 -2.07 14.28 6.35
C VAL A 62 -3.03 15.06 5.46
N ALA A 63 -2.53 15.83 4.51
CA ALA A 63 -3.37 16.59 3.58
C ALA A 63 -4.24 15.67 2.71
N PHE A 64 -3.67 14.57 2.22
CA PHE A 64 -4.39 13.55 1.45
C PHE A 64 -5.52 12.91 2.27
N VAL A 65 -5.23 12.49 3.51
CA VAL A 65 -6.24 11.87 4.37
C VAL A 65 -7.32 12.86 4.77
N ALA A 66 -6.96 14.11 5.06
CA ALA A 66 -7.90 15.17 5.39
C ALA A 66 -8.80 15.57 4.21
N ALA A 67 -8.37 15.32 2.97
CA ALA A 67 -9.18 15.54 1.78
C ALA A 67 -10.25 14.46 1.58
N PHE A 68 -10.17 13.32 2.27
CA PHE A 68 -11.25 12.36 2.23
C PHE A 68 -12.52 12.94 2.85
N PRO A 69 -13.70 12.66 2.26
CA PRO A 69 -14.94 13.01 2.91
C PRO A 69 -14.98 12.32 4.28
N ALA A 70 -15.46 13.04 5.30
CA ALA A 70 -15.64 12.49 6.64
C ALA A 70 -16.62 11.32 6.56
N ASN A 71 -16.09 10.09 6.47
CA ASN A 71 -16.77 8.81 6.53
C ASN A 71 -18.23 8.83 6.05
N LEU A 72 -18.44 8.80 4.74
CA LEU A 72 -19.66 8.21 4.20
C LEU A 72 -19.35 6.73 4.03
N LEU A 73 -19.48 5.96 5.11
CA LEU A 73 -19.64 4.52 4.94
C LEU A 73 -20.99 4.37 4.25
N GLU A 74 -21.01 4.25 2.93
CA GLU A 74 -22.25 4.02 2.21
C GLU A 74 -22.46 2.51 2.04
N ASP A 75 -23.70 2.04 2.20
CA ASP A 75 -24.05 0.70 1.76
C ASP A 75 -24.07 0.60 0.23
N SER A 76 -24.37 -0.58 -0.31
CA SER A 76 -24.45 -0.78 -1.76
C SER A 76 -25.54 0.04 -2.46
N GLU A 77 -26.41 0.71 -1.70
CA GLU A 77 -27.51 1.56 -2.19
C GLU A 77 -27.21 3.05 -2.02
N GLY A 78 -26.04 3.41 -1.47
CA GLY A 78 -25.65 4.81 -1.23
C GLY A 78 -26.18 5.38 0.08
N ASN A 79 -26.72 4.56 0.98
CA ASN A 79 -27.20 5.03 2.28
C ASN A 79 -26.05 5.13 3.26
N HIS A 80 -26.00 6.22 4.04
CA HIS A 80 -24.99 6.38 5.07
C HIS A 80 -25.19 5.35 6.20
N ILE A 81 -24.17 4.55 6.46
CA ILE A 81 -24.03 3.60 7.56
C ILE A 81 -23.37 4.35 8.73
N LEU A 82 -24.20 5.08 9.48
CA LEU A 82 -23.87 5.63 10.80
C LEU A 82 -25.05 5.39 11.75
#